data_AF-A0A800IFL6-F1
#
_entry.id   AF-A0A800IFL6-F1
#
_cell.length_a   1.000
_cell.length_b   1.000
_cell.length_c   1.000
_cell.angle_alpha   90.00
_cell.angle_beta   90.00
_cell.angle_gamma   90.00
#
_symmetry.space_group_name_H-M   'P 1'
#
loop_
_entity.id
_entity.type
_entity.pdbx_description
1 polymer ?
#
loop_
_entity_poly.entity_id
_entity_poly.type
_entity_poly.pdbx_seq_one_letter_code
_entity_poly.pdbx_strand_id
1 'polypeptide(L)'
;MRLLLNQTLIEVANPSADVTLLQWLRECQYLTAIKEGCAVGDCGACTVMIGRLVDDGIVYQSVNACIALLGSLNACHVVTLDCLQAEPLHPVQQAMVDCHASQCGFCSPGFVMSLLAWWLNTPAKVLTSVADFTSHRHSVELALSGNLCRCTGYQNIVKAVQYASNKLQETSAE
;
A
#
# COMPACT_ATOMS: atom_id res chain seq x y z
N MET A 1 -20.76 8.35 -9.58
CA MET A 1 -19.51 7.74 -10.10
C MET A 1 -19.40 6.32 -9.58
N ARG A 2 -18.63 5.45 -10.25
CA ARG A 2 -18.42 4.06 -9.83
C ARG A 2 -16.93 3.78 -9.66
N LEU A 3 -16.56 3.05 -8.62
CA LEU A 3 -15.20 2.56 -8.39
C LEU A 3 -15.26 1.16 -7.78
N LEU A 4 -14.20 0.38 -7.95
CA LEU A 4 -14.02 -0.88 -7.22
C LEU A 4 -13.26 -0.55 -5.93
N LEU A 5 -13.85 -0.79 -4.75
CA LEU A 5 -13.19 -0.64 -3.46
C LEU A 5 -12.87 -2.03 -2.91
N ASN A 6 -11.58 -2.35 -2.82
CA ASN A 6 -11.13 -3.72 -2.58
C ASN A 6 -11.82 -4.67 -3.57
N GLN A 7 -12.66 -5.59 -3.11
CA GLN A 7 -13.36 -6.54 -4.00
C GLN A 7 -14.83 -6.14 -4.28
N THR A 8 -15.25 -4.95 -3.85
CA THR A 8 -16.66 -4.53 -3.90
C THR A 8 -16.84 -3.37 -4.86
N LEU A 9 -17.73 -3.51 -5.84
CA LEU A 9 -18.13 -2.40 -6.71
C LEU A 9 -19.01 -1.42 -5.92
N ILE A 10 -18.57 -0.17 -5.82
CA ILE A 10 -19.27 0.88 -5.09
C ILE A 10 -19.74 1.97 -6.05
N GLU A 11 -21.01 2.34 -5.93
CA GLU A 11 -21.57 3.53 -6.55
C GLU A 11 -21.62 4.68 -5.55
N VAL A 12 -21.02 5.80 -5.92
CA VAL A 12 -21.03 7.03 -5.13
C VAL A 12 -21.88 8.06 -5.87
N ALA A 13 -23.05 8.36 -5.33
CA ALA A 13 -23.97 9.35 -5.87
C ALA A 13 -23.49 10.76 -5.52
N ASN A 14 -23.35 11.64 -6.54
CA ASN A 14 -23.06 13.06 -6.41
C ASN A 14 -22.01 13.42 -5.31
N PRO A 15 -20.78 12.87 -5.37
CA PRO A 15 -19.76 13.23 -4.39
C PRO A 15 -19.43 14.73 -4.49
N SER A 16 -19.25 15.39 -3.34
CA SER A 16 -18.77 16.76 -3.32
C SER A 16 -17.37 16.85 -3.92
N ALA A 17 -17.07 17.96 -4.60
CA ALA A 17 -15.82 18.15 -5.34
C ALA A 17 -14.58 18.25 -4.44
N ASP A 18 -14.76 18.58 -3.17
CA ASP A 18 -13.73 18.78 -2.15
C ASP A 18 -13.50 17.56 -1.25
N VAL A 19 -14.33 16.51 -1.36
CA VAL A 19 -14.18 15.31 -0.54
C VAL A 19 -12.92 14.55 -0.98
N THR A 20 -12.00 14.40 -0.03
CA THR A 20 -10.81 13.58 -0.21
C THR A 20 -11.16 12.10 -0.12
N LEU A 21 -10.35 11.26 -0.76
CA LEU A 21 -10.48 9.82 -0.68
C LEU A 21 -10.35 9.35 0.78
N LEU A 22 -9.41 9.91 1.54
CA LEU A 22 -9.19 9.54 2.93
C LEU A 22 -10.43 9.79 3.79
N GLN A 23 -11.03 10.96 3.64
CA GLN A 23 -12.24 11.33 4.37
C GLN A 23 -13.36 10.32 4.06
N TRP A 24 -13.61 10.06 2.78
CA TRP A 24 -14.65 9.11 2.38
C TRP A 24 -14.40 7.68 2.88
N LEU A 25 -13.17 7.18 2.78
CA LEU A 25 -12.81 5.83 3.25
C LEU A 25 -13.04 5.68 4.76
N ARG A 26 -12.67 6.70 5.55
CA ARG A 26 -12.73 6.61 7.02
C ARG A 26 -14.12 6.94 7.58
N GLU A 27 -14.78 7.95 7.05
CA GLU A 27 -16.04 8.48 7.61
C GLU A 27 -17.27 7.81 7.00
N CYS A 28 -17.21 7.42 5.72
CA CYS A 28 -18.36 6.82 5.03
C CYS A 28 -18.23 5.30 4.87
N GLN A 29 -17.02 4.79 4.63
CA GLN A 29 -16.77 3.35 4.47
C GLN A 29 -16.28 2.68 5.76
N TYR A 30 -15.97 3.46 6.80
CA TYR A 30 -15.46 2.98 8.10
C TYR A 30 -14.20 2.09 7.99
N LEU A 31 -13.40 2.29 6.95
CA LEU A 31 -12.11 1.61 6.76
C LEU A 31 -11.03 2.37 7.53
N THR A 32 -10.57 1.78 8.63
CA THR A 32 -9.77 2.51 9.63
C THR A 32 -8.29 2.12 9.62
N ALA A 33 -7.87 1.11 8.85
CA ALA A 33 -6.45 0.77 8.75
C ALA A 33 -5.64 1.94 8.17
N ILE A 34 -6.19 2.67 7.20
CA ILE A 34 -5.60 3.89 6.63
C ILE A 34 -5.65 5.03 7.67
N LYS A 35 -4.53 5.73 7.85
CA LYS A 35 -4.38 6.76 8.89
C LYS A 35 -4.24 8.16 8.32
N GLU A 36 -4.76 9.14 9.03
CA GLU A 36 -4.47 10.55 8.78
C GLU A 36 -3.29 11.00 9.66
N GLY A 37 -2.16 11.35 9.05
CA GLY A 37 -1.00 11.85 9.78
C GLY A 37 -0.78 13.35 9.62
N CYS A 38 -0.51 13.78 8.39
CA CYS A 38 -0.18 15.19 8.08
C CYS A 38 -1.25 15.93 7.25
N ALA A 39 -2.17 15.21 6.61
CA ALA A 39 -3.20 15.75 5.71
C ALA A 39 -2.71 16.61 4.52
N VAL A 40 -1.40 16.58 4.20
CA VAL A 40 -0.79 17.37 3.12
C VAL A 40 0.03 16.53 2.14
N GLY A 41 -0.03 15.20 2.25
CA GLY A 41 0.64 14.27 1.33
C GLY A 41 2.13 14.03 1.61
N ASP A 42 2.64 14.38 2.79
CA ASP A 42 4.07 14.26 3.10
C ASP A 42 4.43 12.96 3.85
N CYS A 43 3.56 12.50 4.77
CA CYS A 43 3.92 11.43 5.70
C CYS A 43 3.66 9.99 5.22
N GLY A 44 2.87 9.78 4.16
CA GLY A 44 2.51 8.45 3.64
C GLY A 44 1.61 7.57 4.54
N ALA A 45 1.25 7.99 5.75
CA ALA A 45 0.39 7.18 6.63
C ALA A 45 -0.99 6.84 6.03
N CYS A 46 -1.42 7.65 5.05
CA CYS A 46 -2.68 7.50 4.32
C CYS A 46 -2.54 6.77 2.97
N THR A 47 -1.42 6.10 2.71
CA THR A 47 -1.19 5.48 1.39
C THR A 47 -2.17 4.34 1.12
N VAL A 48 -2.74 4.38 -0.08
CA VAL A 48 -3.57 3.32 -0.68
C VAL A 48 -3.02 2.98 -2.06
N MET A 49 -3.46 1.89 -2.67
CA MET A 49 -3.15 1.61 -4.08
C MET A 49 -4.33 1.97 -4.98
N ILE A 50 -4.03 2.60 -6.11
CA ILE A 50 -4.99 2.90 -7.16
C ILE A 50 -4.61 2.13 -8.41
N GLY A 51 -5.44 1.15 -8.77
CA GLY A 51 -5.41 0.45 -10.05
C GLY A 51 -6.15 1.25 -11.12
N ARG A 52 -5.49 1.47 -12.26
CA ARG A 52 -6.10 2.06 -13.45
C ARG A 52 -5.88 1.14 -14.64
N LEU A 53 -6.89 1.02 -15.49
CA LEU A 53 -6.76 0.33 -16.75
C LEU A 53 -5.90 1.17 -17.69
N VAL A 54 -4.80 0.60 -18.17
CA VAL A 54 -3.91 1.18 -19.17
C VAL A 54 -3.68 0.11 -20.23
N ASP A 55 -4.03 0.41 -21.48
CA ASP A 55 -4.06 -0.54 -22.58
C ASP A 55 -4.87 -1.81 -22.21
N ASP A 56 -4.23 -2.99 -22.24
CA ASP A 56 -4.84 -4.29 -21.93
C ASP A 56 -4.61 -4.78 -20.49
N GLY A 57 -4.12 -3.90 -19.59
CA GLY A 57 -3.72 -4.29 -18.23
C GLY A 57 -4.09 -3.27 -17.15
N ILE A 58 -3.96 -3.69 -15.88
CA ILE A 58 -4.16 -2.79 -14.74
C ILE A 58 -2.78 -2.42 -14.19
N VAL A 59 -2.52 -1.10 -14.09
CA VAL A 59 -1.34 -0.57 -13.43
C VAL A 59 -1.74 -0.04 -12.06
N TYR A 60 -1.02 -0.47 -11.01
CA TYR A 60 -1.25 -0.01 -9.64
C TYR A 60 -0.22 1.03 -9.22
N GLN A 61 -0.67 2.09 -8.57
CA GLN A 61 0.21 3.12 -8.02
C GLN A 61 -0.14 3.41 -6.56
N SER A 62 0.87 3.65 -5.73
CA SER A 62 0.68 4.16 -4.37
C SER A 62 0.25 5.63 -4.42
N VAL A 63 -0.84 5.98 -3.72
CA VAL A 63 -1.40 7.34 -3.70
C VAL A 63 -1.69 7.75 -2.26
N ASN A 64 -1.40 9.01 -1.94
CA ASN A 64 -1.77 9.62 -0.66
C ASN A 64 -3.25 9.98 -0.66
N ALA A 65 -4.07 9.22 0.08
CA ALA A 65 -5.52 9.39 0.08
C ALA A 65 -5.97 10.77 0.62
N CYS A 66 -5.16 11.43 1.46
CA CYS A 66 -5.51 12.74 2.03
C CYS A 66 -5.54 13.89 1.02
N ILE A 67 -4.87 13.76 -0.13
CA ILE A 67 -4.83 14.78 -1.18
C ILE A 67 -5.47 14.31 -2.50
N ALA A 68 -5.89 13.04 -2.57
CA ALA A 68 -6.62 12.51 -3.72
C ALA A 68 -8.10 12.87 -3.60
N LEU A 69 -8.66 13.57 -4.59
CA LEU A 69 -10.09 13.88 -4.61
C LEU A 69 -10.89 12.66 -5.05
N LEU A 70 -11.94 12.32 -4.30
CA LEU A 70 -12.80 11.16 -4.58
C LEU A 70 -13.36 11.21 -6.01
N GLY A 71 -13.83 12.38 -6.43
CA GLY A 71 -14.40 12.60 -7.77
C GLY A 71 -13.46 12.22 -8.94
N SER A 72 -12.13 12.19 -8.71
CA SER A 72 -11.13 11.85 -9.73
C SER A 72 -10.91 10.34 -9.92
N LEU A 73 -11.62 9.50 -9.15
CA LEU A 73 -11.38 8.06 -9.06
C LEU A 73 -12.48 7.22 -9.72
N ASN A 74 -13.28 7.83 -10.60
CA ASN A 74 -14.25 7.08 -11.39
C ASN A 74 -13.56 6.04 -12.27
N ALA A 75 -14.11 4.82 -12.28
CA ALA A 75 -13.58 3.65 -12.97
C ALA A 75 -12.18 3.18 -12.50
N CYS A 76 -11.76 3.58 -11.29
CA CYS A 76 -10.53 3.07 -10.67
C CYS A 76 -10.81 1.90 -9.73
N HIS A 77 -9.76 1.13 -9.44
CA HIS A 77 -9.71 0.19 -8.34
C HIS A 77 -8.94 0.80 -7.16
N VAL A 78 -9.62 1.03 -6.05
CA VAL A 78 -9.04 1.50 -4.79
C VAL A 78 -8.78 0.30 -3.89
N VAL A 79 -7.53 0.04 -3.55
CA VAL A 79 -7.15 -1.04 -2.62
C VAL A 79 -6.61 -0.44 -1.34
N THR A 80 -7.14 -0.92 -0.21
CA THR A 80 -6.78 -0.51 1.15
C THR A 80 -6.20 -1.67 1.93
N LEU A 81 -5.46 -1.40 3.01
CA LEU A 81 -4.93 -2.47 3.87
C LEU A 81 -6.05 -3.33 4.50
N ASP A 82 -7.26 -2.80 4.66
CA ASP A 82 -8.39 -3.52 5.24
C ASP A 82 -8.79 -4.79 4.44
N CYS A 83 -8.34 -4.96 3.20
CA CYS A 83 -8.55 -6.22 2.46
C CYS A 83 -7.58 -7.35 2.85
N LEU A 84 -6.54 -7.06 3.63
CA LEU A 84 -5.49 -7.99 4.06
C LEU A 84 -5.60 -8.29 5.57
N GLN A 85 -6.81 -8.47 6.09
CA GLN A 85 -7.03 -8.78 7.51
C GLN A 85 -7.21 -10.27 7.81
N ALA A 86 -7.27 -11.12 6.79
CA ALA A 86 -7.41 -12.56 6.97
C ALA A 86 -6.11 -13.21 7.45
N GLU A 87 -6.24 -14.31 8.20
CA GLU A 87 -5.13 -15.21 8.51
C GLU A 87 -5.06 -16.35 7.49
N PRO A 88 -3.85 -16.78 7.07
CA PRO A 88 -2.55 -16.24 7.48
C PRO A 88 -2.30 -14.83 6.93
N LEU A 89 -1.58 -13.99 7.69
CA LEU A 89 -1.18 -12.65 7.26
C LEU A 89 -0.52 -12.66 5.87
N HIS A 90 -0.73 -11.59 5.10
CA HIS A 90 -0.02 -11.40 3.84
C HIS A 90 1.50 -11.39 4.11
N PRO A 91 2.34 -12.03 3.28
CA PRO A 91 3.78 -12.13 3.55
C PRO A 91 4.50 -10.80 3.83
N VAL A 92 4.07 -9.70 3.22
CA VAL A 92 4.57 -8.35 3.54
C VAL A 92 4.24 -7.94 4.98
N GLN A 93 3.01 -8.19 5.44
CA GLN A 93 2.62 -7.93 6.84
C GLN A 93 3.40 -8.84 7.79
N GLN A 94 3.51 -10.12 7.47
CA GLN A 94 4.27 -11.07 8.28
C GLN A 94 5.74 -10.67 8.39
N ALA A 95 6.37 -10.25 7.29
CA ALA A 95 7.75 -9.79 7.31
C ALA A 95 7.95 -8.52 8.16
N MET A 96 6.98 -7.61 8.17
CA MET A 96 7.00 -6.43 9.05
C MET A 96 6.99 -6.84 10.54
N VAL A 97 6.23 -7.88 10.89
CA VAL A 97 6.20 -8.46 12.24
C VAL A 97 7.54 -9.13 12.56
N ASP A 98 7.96 -10.08 11.73
CA ASP A 98 9.16 -10.91 11.94
C ASP A 98 10.45 -10.07 12.03
N CYS A 99 10.52 -8.95 11.31
CA CYS A 99 11.68 -8.06 11.31
C CYS A 99 11.61 -6.93 12.35
N HIS A 100 10.60 -6.90 13.22
CA HIS A 100 10.38 -5.81 14.18
C HIS A 100 10.34 -4.43 13.49
N ALA A 101 9.66 -4.37 12.34
CA ALA A 101 9.54 -3.19 11.51
C ALA A 101 8.37 -2.28 11.90
N SER A 102 7.69 -2.61 13.01
CA SER A 102 6.56 -1.87 13.55
C SER A 102 6.75 -1.70 15.06
N GLN A 103 6.64 -0.45 15.55
CA GLN A 103 6.64 -0.13 16.98
C GLN A 103 5.27 0.43 17.39
N CYS A 104 5.04 1.74 17.22
CA CYS A 104 3.72 2.34 17.50
C CYS A 104 2.62 1.90 16.52
N GLY A 105 3.00 1.32 15.37
CA GLY A 105 2.08 0.79 14.36
C GLY A 105 1.39 1.83 13.47
N PHE A 106 1.46 3.12 13.77
CA PHE A 106 0.68 4.13 13.07
C PHE A 106 1.02 4.27 11.58
N CYS A 107 2.32 4.26 11.24
CA CYS A 107 2.77 4.39 9.85
C CYS A 107 2.77 3.05 9.09
N SER A 108 2.70 1.92 9.80
CA SER A 108 2.83 0.58 9.21
C SER A 108 1.88 0.32 8.05
N PRO A 109 0.60 0.77 8.07
CA PRO A 109 -0.29 0.63 6.93
C PRO A 109 0.22 1.27 5.64
N GLY A 110 0.74 2.51 5.72
CA GLY A 110 1.29 3.20 4.54
C GLY A 110 2.50 2.49 3.94
N PHE A 111 3.40 2.00 4.80
CA PHE A 111 4.54 1.19 4.39
C PHE A 111 4.10 -0.10 3.68
N VAL A 112 3.16 -0.86 4.24
CA VAL A 112 2.67 -2.09 3.62
C VAL A 112 2.06 -1.81 2.25
N MET A 113 1.21 -0.79 2.12
CA MET A 113 0.58 -0.45 0.83
C MET A 113 1.60 0.01 -0.22
N SER A 114 2.62 0.77 0.19
CA SER A 114 3.70 1.21 -0.71
C SER A 114 4.54 0.04 -1.22
N LEU A 115 4.83 -0.92 -0.35
CA LEU A 115 5.56 -2.13 -0.71
C LEU A 115 4.77 -3.05 -1.64
N LEU A 116 3.46 -3.21 -1.40
CA LEU A 116 2.58 -3.96 -2.29
C LEU A 116 2.52 -3.32 -3.67
N ALA A 117 2.42 -1.99 -3.74
CA ALA A 117 2.42 -1.26 -5.01
C ALA A 117 3.71 -1.50 -5.78
N TRP A 118 4.86 -1.33 -5.11
CA TRP A 118 6.16 -1.59 -5.71
C TRP A 118 6.28 -3.03 -6.23
N TRP A 119 5.81 -3.99 -5.44
CA TRP A 119 5.88 -5.41 -5.79
C TRP A 119 5.04 -5.74 -7.03
N LEU A 120 3.81 -5.25 -7.13
CA LEU A 120 2.94 -5.50 -8.28
C LEU A 120 3.52 -4.95 -9.59
N ASN A 121 4.39 -3.94 -9.51
CA ASN A 121 5.06 -3.36 -10.67
C ASN A 121 6.48 -3.90 -10.89
N THR A 122 6.97 -4.75 -9.99
CA THR A 122 8.30 -5.37 -10.08
C THR A 122 8.13 -6.83 -10.53
N PRO A 123 8.86 -7.30 -11.55
CA PRO A 123 8.67 -8.67 -12.03
C PRO A 123 8.93 -9.69 -10.91
N ALA A 124 8.01 -10.64 -10.70
CA ALA A 124 8.06 -11.61 -9.59
C ALA A 124 9.34 -12.45 -9.47
N LYS A 125 10.16 -12.50 -10.54
CA LYS A 125 11.41 -13.27 -10.62
C LYS A 125 12.64 -12.50 -10.12
N VAL A 126 12.46 -11.30 -9.59
CA VAL A 126 13.55 -10.32 -9.43
C VAL A 126 14.10 -10.28 -8.01
N LEU A 127 13.59 -11.06 -7.06
CA LEU A 127 14.10 -11.10 -5.68
C LEU A 127 14.29 -12.55 -5.20
N THR A 128 15.03 -13.36 -5.95
CA THR A 128 15.29 -14.78 -5.64
C THR A 128 16.46 -15.01 -4.70
N SER A 129 17.22 -13.95 -4.39
CA SER A 129 18.40 -14.03 -3.55
C SER A 129 18.72 -12.70 -2.87
N VAL A 130 19.62 -12.73 -1.89
CA VAL A 130 20.19 -11.53 -1.26
C VAL A 130 20.89 -10.61 -2.28
N ALA A 131 21.51 -11.19 -3.31
CA ALA A 131 22.15 -10.44 -4.39
C ALA A 131 21.12 -9.67 -5.22
N ASP A 132 19.96 -10.28 -5.46
CA ASP A 132 18.88 -9.64 -6.21
C ASP A 132 18.26 -8.46 -5.44
N PHE A 133 18.08 -8.60 -4.12
CA PHE A 133 17.64 -7.48 -3.27
C PHE A 133 18.61 -6.30 -3.32
N THR A 134 19.92 -6.55 -3.32
CA THR A 134 20.94 -5.50 -3.39
C THR A 134 20.79 -4.66 -4.66
N SER A 135 20.49 -5.31 -5.79
CA SER A 135 20.23 -4.65 -7.08
C SER A 135 18.96 -3.80 -7.07
N HIS A 136 17.98 -4.13 -6.22
CA HIS A 136 16.67 -3.46 -6.14
C HIS A 136 16.52 -2.52 -4.96
N ARG A 137 17.49 -2.49 -4.04
CA ARG A 137 17.45 -1.70 -2.81
C ARG A 137 17.07 -0.25 -3.06
N HIS A 138 17.68 0.39 -4.06
CA HIS A 138 17.38 1.78 -4.38
C HIS A 138 15.92 1.98 -4.80
N SER A 139 15.37 1.06 -5.60
CA SER A 139 13.96 1.13 -6.03
C SER A 139 12.99 0.90 -4.87
N VAL A 140 13.34 0.05 -3.91
CA VAL A 140 12.59 -0.14 -2.65
C VAL A 140 12.64 1.13 -1.80
N GLU A 141 13.83 1.71 -1.61
CA GLU A 141 13.98 2.96 -0.86
C GLU A 141 13.17 4.10 -1.50
N LEU A 142 13.13 4.16 -2.84
CA LEU A 142 12.30 5.12 -3.58
C LEU A 142 10.80 4.87 -3.37
N ALA A 143 10.35 3.61 -3.39
CA ALA A 143 8.96 3.29 -3.08
C ALA A 143 8.55 3.66 -1.65
N LEU A 144 9.52 3.62 -0.72
CA LEU A 144 9.31 3.97 0.68
C LEU A 144 9.53 5.44 1.00
N SER A 145 10.12 6.24 0.10
CA SER A 145 10.56 7.60 0.41
C SER A 145 9.42 8.55 0.78
N GLY A 146 8.18 8.25 0.35
CA GLY A 146 6.98 8.98 0.73
C GLY A 146 6.37 8.58 2.08
N ASN A 147 7.01 7.69 2.85
CA ASN A 147 6.50 7.20 4.13
C ASN A 147 7.42 7.61 5.28
N LEU A 148 6.86 8.30 6.28
CA LEU A 148 7.61 8.75 7.44
C LEU A 148 7.38 7.82 8.63
N CYS A 149 8.47 7.43 9.30
CA CYS A 149 8.44 6.68 10.55
C CYS A 149 9.28 7.37 11.60
N ARG A 150 8.67 7.67 12.76
CA ARG A 150 9.39 8.30 13.87
C ARG A 150 10.02 7.31 14.86
N CYS A 151 9.64 6.05 14.81
CA CYS A 151 9.95 5.07 15.85
C CYS A 151 11.06 4.08 15.44
N THR A 152 11.04 3.56 14.22
CA THR A 152 11.82 2.36 13.85
C THR A 152 13.23 2.65 13.34
N GLY A 153 13.52 3.89 12.93
CA GLY A 153 14.79 4.21 12.27
C GLY A 153 14.96 3.55 10.89
N TYR A 154 13.88 3.07 10.27
CA TYR A 154 13.78 2.53 8.90
C TYR A 154 14.53 1.23 8.60
N GLN A 155 15.64 0.92 9.28
CA GLN A 155 16.47 -0.24 8.96
C GLN A 155 15.68 -1.55 8.95
N ASN A 156 14.84 -1.76 9.96
CA ASN A 156 13.99 -2.96 10.07
C ASN A 156 12.90 -3.02 9.01
N ILE A 157 12.39 -1.86 8.55
CA ILE A 157 11.40 -1.80 7.46
C ILE A 157 12.05 -2.26 6.16
N VAL A 158 13.24 -1.75 5.84
CA VAL A 158 13.97 -2.17 4.64
C VAL A 158 14.34 -3.66 4.70
N LYS A 159 14.72 -4.15 5.89
CA LYS A 159 14.96 -5.58 6.12
C LYS A 159 13.70 -6.44 5.91
N ALA A 160 12.54 -5.96 6.31
CA ALA A 160 11.27 -6.65 6.09
C ALA A 160 10.97 -6.88 4.60
N VAL A 161 11.32 -5.94 3.73
CA VAL A 161 11.14 -6.09 2.27
C VAL A 161 11.97 -7.27 1.74
N GLN A 162 13.23 -7.35 2.17
CA GLN A 162 14.11 -8.46 1.82
C GLN A 162 13.55 -9.80 2.32
N TYR A 163 12.92 -9.82 3.51
CA TYR A 163 12.37 -11.05 4.07
C TYR A 163 11.05 -11.48 3.40
N ALA A 164 10.19 -10.52 3.04
CA ALA A 164 8.96 -10.77 2.29
C ALA A 164 9.23 -11.39 0.91
N SER A 165 10.35 -11.00 0.28
CA SER A 165 10.90 -11.58 -0.96
C SER A 165 10.96 -13.10 -0.93
N ASN A 166 11.50 -13.64 0.15
CA ASN A 166 11.70 -15.07 0.30
C ASN A 166 10.37 -15.82 0.53
N LYS A 167 9.47 -15.26 1.35
CA LYS A 167 8.18 -15.91 1.69
C LYS A 167 7.18 -15.96 0.54
N LEU A 168 7.10 -14.92 -0.29
CA LEU A 168 6.14 -14.87 -1.41
C LEU A 168 6.46 -15.91 -2.50
N GLN A 169 7.71 -16.37 -2.58
CA GLN A 169 8.11 -17.45 -3.49
C GLN A 169 7.62 -18.82 -3.01
N GLU A 170 7.63 -19.05 -1.69
CA GLU A 170 7.11 -20.29 -1.09
C GLU A 170 5.60 -20.44 -1.35
N THR A 171 4.84 -19.34 -1.31
CA THR A 171 3.38 -19.34 -1.56
C THR A 171 3.00 -19.42 -3.05
N SER A 172 3.91 -19.06 -3.97
CA SER A 172 3.64 -19.10 -5.43
C SER A 172 4.04 -20.43 -6.08
N ALA A 173 4.61 -21.36 -5.31
CA ALA A 173 5.03 -22.70 -5.75
C ALA A 173 4.02 -23.80 -5.37
N GLU A 174 2.93 -23.43 -4.69
CA GLU A 174 1.76 -24.27 -4.39
C GLU A 174 0.57 -23.87 -5.27
#